data_AF-A0A6J4Y1G7-F1
#
_entry.id   AF-A0A6J4Y1G7-F1
#
_cell.length_a   1.000
_cell.length_b   1.000
_cell.length_c   1.000
_cell.angle_alpha   90.00
_cell.angle_beta   90.00
_cell.angle_gamma   90.00
#
_symmetry.space_group_name_H-M   'P 1'
#
loop_
_entity.id
_entity.type
_entity.pdbx_description
1 polymer ?
#
loop_
_entity_poly.entity_id
_entity_poly.type
_entity_poly.pdbx_seq_one_letter_code
_entity_poly.pdbx_strand_id
1 'polypeptide(L)'
;MQKIINMKVIVFLLTAILILSITACASTRDGKRVDMEKLLSAAGFKKGVADTPDRLAAIKKLPQRQVVPHEDGDKLVYVYADAKDCECAYAGNEEAYQKYLKLTHAKQIANDDRREAVRNKQRQMDTDDASWGREW
;
A
#
# COMPACT_ATOMS: atom_id res chain seq x y z
N MET A 1 55.69 -8.87 -3.68
CA MET A 1 54.42 -9.20 -4.37
C MET A 1 53.43 -8.06 -4.12
N GLN A 2 53.27 -7.12 -5.06
CA GLN A 2 52.23 -6.08 -5.01
C GLN A 2 51.95 -5.53 -6.42
N LYS A 3 50.72 -5.83 -6.87
CA LYS A 3 49.78 -5.05 -7.69
C LYS A 3 50.24 -4.47 -9.04
N ILE A 4 49.61 -4.98 -10.10
CA ILE A 4 49.06 -4.10 -11.14
C ILE A 4 47.63 -4.59 -11.42
N ILE A 5 46.72 -4.28 -10.50
CA ILE A 5 45.29 -4.35 -10.82
C ILE A 5 45.02 -3.11 -11.67
N ASN A 6 44.81 -3.32 -12.97
CA ASN A 6 44.68 -2.24 -13.96
C ASN A 6 43.58 -1.26 -13.54
N MET A 7 43.89 0.04 -13.52
CA MET A 7 42.96 1.13 -13.20
C MET A 7 41.64 1.02 -14.00
N LYS A 8 41.73 0.55 -15.25
CA LYS A 8 40.57 0.26 -16.12
C LYS A 8 39.67 -0.86 -15.59
N VAL A 9 40.25 -1.89 -14.97
CA VAL A 9 39.51 -3.01 -14.35
C VAL A 9 38.83 -2.57 -13.05
N ILE A 10 39.49 -1.70 -12.28
CA ILE A 10 38.90 -1.11 -11.06
C ILE A 10 37.72 -0.19 -11.45
N VAL A 11 37.90 0.66 -12.47
CA VAL A 11 36.84 1.54 -12.97
C VAL A 11 35.68 0.72 -13.55
N PHE A 12 35.95 -0.35 -14.30
CA PHE A 12 34.91 -1.24 -14.83
C PHE A 12 34.10 -1.94 -13.71
N LEU A 13 34.78 -2.44 -12.68
CA LEU A 13 34.13 -3.08 -11.53
C LEU A 13 33.29 -2.07 -10.73
N LEU A 14 33.79 -0.85 -10.52
CA LEU A 14 33.05 0.22 -9.84
C LEU A 14 31.81 0.65 -10.63
N THR A 15 31.90 0.76 -11.96
CA THR A 15 30.74 1.07 -12.81
C THR A 15 29.71 -0.06 -12.84
N ALA A 16 30.14 -1.32 -12.83
CA ALA A 16 29.23 -2.47 -12.81
C ALA A 16 28.43 -2.55 -11.50
N ILE A 17 29.07 -2.24 -10.35
CA ILE A 17 28.41 -2.21 -9.04
C ILE A 17 27.38 -1.06 -8.94
N LEU A 18 27.65 0.08 -9.59
CA LEU A 18 26.75 1.24 -9.56
C LEU A 18 25.43 1.02 -10.34
N ILE A 19 25.44 0.17 -11.37
CA ILE A 19 24.27 -0.07 -12.24
C ILE A 19 23.25 -1.05 -11.60
N LEU A 20 23.66 -1.88 -10.65
CA LEU A 20 22.79 -2.85 -9.95
C LEU A 20 21.85 -2.21 -8.90
N SER A 21 22.00 -0.92 -8.60
CA SER A 21 21.31 -0.26 -7.49
C SER A 21 19.88 0.25 -7.79
N ILE A 22 19.32 0.00 -8.98
CA ILE A 22 18.06 0.64 -9.41
C ILE A 22 16.94 -0.38 -9.65
N THR A 23 16.66 -1.24 -8.65
CA THR A 23 15.46 -2.11 -8.69
C THR A 23 14.69 -2.06 -7.37
N ALA A 24 14.24 -0.87 -6.98
CA ALA A 24 13.38 -0.72 -5.82
C ALA A 24 12.38 0.41 -6.05
N CYS A 25 11.21 0.09 -6.63
CA CYS A 25 9.94 0.82 -6.42
C CYS A 25 8.81 0.22 -7.28
N ALA A 26 8.33 -0.98 -6.96
CA ALA A 26 7.06 -1.48 -7.52
C ALA A 26 6.07 -1.98 -6.44
N SER A 27 6.49 -2.10 -5.19
CA SER A 27 5.74 -2.80 -4.13
C SER A 27 4.65 -1.98 -3.42
N THR A 28 4.46 -0.71 -3.73
CA THR A 28 3.57 0.18 -2.95
C THR A 28 2.09 0.05 -3.33
N ARG A 29 1.79 -0.35 -4.58
CA ARG A 29 0.39 -0.44 -5.08
C ARG A 29 -0.30 -1.71 -4.63
N ASP A 30 0.42 -2.84 -4.64
CA ASP A 30 -0.11 -4.13 -4.19
C ASP A 30 -0.39 -4.16 -2.69
N GLY A 31 0.48 -3.56 -1.87
CA GLY A 31 0.28 -3.47 -0.42
C GLY A 31 -1.00 -2.70 -0.05
N LYS A 32 -1.25 -1.55 -0.69
CA LYS A 32 -2.47 -0.76 -0.45
C LYS A 32 -3.76 -1.50 -0.85
N ARG A 33 -3.71 -2.29 -1.93
CA ARG A 33 -4.85 -3.09 -2.39
C ARG A 33 -5.17 -4.22 -1.41
N VAL A 34 -4.18 -5.05 -1.07
CA VAL A 34 -4.36 -6.17 -0.13
C VAL A 34 -4.91 -5.68 1.21
N ASP A 35 -4.44 -4.52 1.66
CA ASP A 35 -4.94 -3.86 2.84
C ASP A 35 -6.42 -3.45 2.75
N MET A 36 -6.84 -2.91 1.61
CA MET A 36 -8.23 -2.52 1.36
C MET A 36 -9.14 -3.75 1.33
N GLU A 37 -8.77 -4.78 0.59
CA GLU A 37 -9.54 -6.03 0.49
C GLU A 37 -9.74 -6.69 1.87
N LYS A 38 -8.69 -6.71 2.71
CA LYS A 38 -8.76 -7.19 4.09
C LYS A 38 -9.71 -6.36 4.95
N LEU A 39 -9.65 -5.04 4.82
CA LEU A 39 -10.49 -4.13 5.60
C LEU A 39 -11.97 -4.29 5.24
N LEU A 40 -12.29 -4.33 3.95
CA LEU A 40 -13.65 -4.58 3.46
C LEU A 40 -14.18 -5.94 3.93
N SER A 41 -13.36 -6.99 3.83
CA SER A 41 -13.73 -8.34 4.27
C SER A 41 -13.98 -8.39 5.79
N ALA A 42 -13.13 -7.75 6.59
CA ALA A 42 -13.29 -7.66 8.04
C ALA A 42 -14.52 -6.82 8.44
N ALA A 43 -14.87 -5.81 7.64
CA ALA A 43 -16.07 -5.01 7.78
C ALA A 43 -17.36 -5.79 7.42
N GLY A 44 -17.24 -6.91 6.70
CA GLY A 44 -18.39 -7.76 6.32
C GLY A 44 -18.84 -7.60 4.87
N PHE A 45 -18.12 -6.81 4.06
CA PHE A 45 -18.40 -6.73 2.63
C PHE A 45 -18.13 -8.08 1.95
N LYS A 46 -18.94 -8.41 0.95
CA LYS A 46 -18.82 -9.61 0.14
C LYS A 46 -18.18 -9.29 -1.20
N LYS A 47 -17.16 -10.06 -1.57
CA LYS A 47 -16.48 -9.95 -2.87
C LYS A 47 -17.29 -10.64 -3.96
N GLY A 48 -17.54 -9.94 -5.06
CA GLY A 48 -17.95 -10.49 -6.34
C GLY A 48 -16.86 -10.25 -7.38
N VAL A 49 -16.56 -11.26 -8.20
CA VAL A 49 -15.60 -11.15 -9.31
C VAL A 49 -16.39 -10.94 -10.60
N ALA A 50 -15.90 -10.08 -11.50
CA ALA A 50 -16.42 -9.94 -12.85
C ALA A 50 -15.88 -11.08 -13.74
N ASP A 51 -16.49 -12.24 -13.60
CA ASP A 51 -16.27 -13.43 -14.43
C ASP A 51 -16.84 -13.32 -15.85
N THR A 52 -17.67 -12.30 -16.13
CA THR A 52 -18.23 -12.04 -17.46
C THR A 52 -17.92 -10.63 -17.98
N PRO A 53 -17.83 -10.44 -19.32
CA PRO A 53 -17.64 -9.11 -19.91
C PRO A 53 -18.71 -8.10 -19.49
N ASP A 54 -19.96 -8.54 -19.33
CA ASP A 54 -21.06 -7.69 -18.90
C ASP A 54 -20.92 -7.23 -17.46
N ARG A 55 -20.49 -8.13 -16.56
CA ARG A 55 -20.18 -7.75 -15.17
C ARG A 55 -18.99 -6.80 -15.11
N LEU A 56 -17.95 -7.03 -15.93
CA LEU A 56 -16.81 -6.13 -15.98
C LEU A 56 -17.22 -4.74 -16.50
N ALA A 57 -18.08 -4.69 -17.52
CA ALA A 57 -18.64 -3.45 -18.04
C ALA A 57 -19.49 -2.71 -16.98
N ALA A 58 -20.24 -3.45 -16.16
CA ALA A 58 -20.99 -2.88 -15.05
C ALA A 58 -20.07 -2.30 -13.96
N ILE A 59 -19.04 -3.06 -13.53
CA ILE A 59 -18.06 -2.60 -12.54
C ILE A 59 -17.34 -1.35 -13.04
N LYS A 60 -16.99 -1.27 -14.33
CA LYS A 60 -16.31 -0.10 -14.93
C LYS A 60 -17.14 1.19 -14.87
N LYS A 61 -18.47 1.11 -14.75
CA LYS A 61 -19.35 2.28 -14.62
C LYS A 61 -19.41 2.83 -13.20
N LEU A 62 -19.01 2.04 -12.20
CA LEU A 62 -18.98 2.47 -10.81
C LEU A 62 -17.78 3.38 -10.52
N PRO A 63 -17.87 4.26 -9.51
CA PRO A 63 -16.70 4.94 -8.98
C PRO A 63 -15.61 3.95 -8.56
N GLN A 64 -14.42 4.08 -9.15
CA GLN A 64 -13.32 3.14 -8.93
C GLN A 64 -12.57 3.46 -7.64
N ARG A 65 -12.26 2.42 -6.86
CA ARG A 65 -11.47 2.45 -5.61
C ARG A 65 -12.04 3.35 -4.52
N GLN A 66 -13.36 3.47 -4.48
CA GLN A 66 -14.10 4.23 -3.47
C GLN A 66 -15.29 3.40 -3.01
N VAL A 67 -15.62 3.48 -1.72
CA VAL A 67 -16.86 2.91 -1.19
C VAL A 67 -17.96 3.95 -1.39
N VAL A 68 -18.95 3.63 -2.22
CA VAL A 68 -20.05 4.55 -2.53
C VAL A 68 -21.40 3.91 -2.24
N PRO A 69 -22.41 4.68 -1.83
CA PRO A 69 -23.79 4.20 -1.77
C PRO A 69 -24.28 3.89 -3.19
N HIS A 70 -25.08 2.83 -3.29
CA HIS A 70 -25.72 2.39 -4.52
C HIS A 70 -27.13 1.86 -4.17
N GLU A 71 -28.11 2.26 -4.95
CA GLU A 71 -29.48 1.80 -4.81
C GLU A 71 -29.66 0.51 -5.63
N ASP A 72 -30.02 -0.58 -4.95
CA ASP A 72 -30.37 -1.86 -5.56
C ASP A 72 -31.85 -2.15 -5.26
N GLY A 73 -32.72 -1.66 -6.15
CA GLY A 73 -34.16 -1.60 -5.90
C GLY A 73 -34.46 -0.70 -4.69
N ASP A 74 -35.17 -1.24 -3.69
CA ASP A 74 -35.50 -0.53 -2.45
C ASP A 74 -34.40 -0.65 -1.37
N LYS A 75 -33.25 -1.24 -1.69
CA LYS A 75 -32.16 -1.47 -0.74
C LYS A 75 -30.98 -0.56 -1.03
N LEU A 76 -30.54 0.16 -0.01
CA LEU A 76 -29.25 0.87 -0.03
C LEU A 76 -28.12 -0.11 0.25
N VAL A 77 -27.19 -0.24 -0.69
CA VAL A 77 -25.96 -1.03 -0.54
C VAL A 77 -24.74 -0.15 -0.74
N TYR A 78 -23.62 -0.52 -0.13
CA TYR A 78 -22.35 0.17 -0.26
C TYR A 78 -21.42 -0.65 -1.12
N VAL A 79 -20.89 -0.07 -2.19
CA VAL A 79 -20.11 -0.78 -3.19
C VAL A 79 -18.73 -0.17 -3.34
N TYR A 80 -17.72 -1.02 -3.36
CA TYR A 80 -16.35 -0.70 -3.77
C TYR A 80 -16.01 -1.47 -5.03
N ALA A 81 -15.50 -0.80 -6.06
CA ALA A 81 -15.15 -1.40 -7.34
C ALA A 81 -13.66 -1.21 -7.69
N ASP A 82 -13.00 -2.25 -8.21
CA ASP A 82 -11.69 -2.15 -8.85
C ASP A 82 -11.64 -3.00 -10.12
N ALA A 83 -11.99 -2.36 -11.24
CA ALA A 83 -12.00 -2.96 -12.57
C ALA A 83 -10.60 -3.10 -13.19
N LYS A 84 -9.55 -2.56 -12.55
CA LYS A 84 -8.19 -2.55 -13.14
C LYS A 84 -7.31 -3.65 -12.57
N ASP A 85 -7.24 -3.75 -11.23
CA ASP A 85 -6.25 -4.65 -10.61
C ASP A 85 -6.88 -5.99 -10.19
N CYS A 86 -8.15 -6.02 -9.75
CA CYS A 86 -8.81 -7.26 -9.33
C CYS A 86 -9.99 -7.69 -10.19
N GLU A 87 -10.49 -6.82 -11.07
CA GLU A 87 -11.73 -7.01 -11.83
C GLU A 87 -12.88 -7.46 -10.91
N CYS A 88 -13.03 -6.78 -9.78
CA CYS A 88 -13.91 -7.21 -8.70
C CYS A 88 -14.65 -6.05 -8.06
N ALA A 89 -15.75 -6.37 -7.38
CA ALA A 89 -16.50 -5.44 -6.56
C ALA A 89 -16.76 -6.06 -5.18
N TYR A 90 -16.89 -5.20 -4.18
CA TYR A 90 -17.27 -5.57 -2.82
C TYR A 90 -18.56 -4.86 -2.48
N ALA A 91 -19.56 -5.59 -1.99
CA ALA A 91 -20.84 -5.02 -1.58
C ALA A 91 -21.13 -5.32 -0.11
N GLY A 92 -21.63 -4.33 0.63
CA GLY A 92 -22.02 -4.42 2.03
C GLY A 92 -23.31 -3.66 2.30
N ASN A 93 -23.99 -4.01 3.38
CA ASN A 93 -25.12 -3.24 3.89
C ASN A 93 -24.63 -2.06 4.76
N GLU A 94 -25.56 -1.29 5.32
CA GLU A 94 -25.26 -0.18 6.23
C GLU A 94 -24.36 -0.59 7.41
N GLU A 95 -24.65 -1.73 8.05
CA GLU A 95 -23.84 -2.21 9.18
C GLU A 95 -22.39 -2.47 8.78
N ALA A 96 -22.17 -3.10 7.62
CA ALA A 96 -20.84 -3.32 7.08
C ALA A 96 -20.14 -1.99 6.78
N TYR A 97 -20.86 -1.01 6.23
CA TYR A 97 -20.30 0.31 5.95
C TYR A 97 -19.87 1.05 7.23
N GLN A 98 -20.71 1.04 8.27
CA GLN A 98 -20.36 1.64 9.56
C GLN A 98 -19.14 0.95 10.20
N LYS A 99 -19.04 -0.38 10.07
CA LYS A 99 -17.87 -1.14 10.52
C LYS A 99 -16.62 -0.78 9.70
N TYR A 100 -16.77 -0.59 8.40
CA TYR A 100 -15.70 -0.14 7.49
C TYR A 100 -15.13 1.21 7.93
N LEU A 101 -15.99 2.18 8.26
CA LEU A 101 -15.56 3.50 8.73
C LEU A 101 -14.76 3.39 10.04
N LYS A 102 -15.26 2.61 11.01
CA LYS A 102 -14.57 2.35 12.28
C LYS A 102 -13.19 1.72 12.09
N LEU A 103 -13.10 0.69 11.25
CA LEU A 103 -11.84 0.00 10.96
C LEU A 103 -10.84 0.90 10.22
N THR A 104 -11.31 1.73 9.29
CA THR A 104 -10.46 2.69 8.56
C THR A 104 -9.87 3.72 9.50
N HIS A 105 -10.69 4.26 10.40
CA HIS A 105 -10.24 5.22 11.41
C HIS A 105 -9.22 4.58 12.38
N ALA A 106 -9.51 3.40 12.92
CA ALA A 106 -8.59 2.68 13.80
C ALA A 106 -7.25 2.37 13.11
N LYS A 107 -7.28 1.98 11.83
CA LYS A 107 -6.07 1.75 11.03
C LYS A 107 -5.26 3.04 10.84
N GLN A 108 -5.93 4.17 10.64
CA GLN A 108 -5.26 5.46 10.48
C GLN A 108 -4.50 5.83 11.75
N ILE A 109 -5.15 5.74 12.92
CA ILE A 109 -4.51 5.97 14.23
C ILE A 109 -3.29 5.05 14.39
N ALA A 110 -3.46 3.74 14.21
CA ALA A 110 -2.35 2.78 14.37
C ALA A 110 -1.17 3.07 13.42
N ASN A 111 -1.43 3.59 12.22
CA ASN A 111 -0.39 3.99 11.29
C ASN A 111 0.32 5.28 11.72
N ASP A 112 -0.42 6.24 12.26
CA ASP A 112 0.13 7.50 12.76
C ASP A 112 0.98 7.26 14.01
N ASP A 113 0.52 6.44 14.94
CA ASP A 113 1.28 6.00 16.12
C ASP A 113 2.60 5.31 15.72
N ARG A 114 2.54 4.38 14.75
CA ARG A 114 3.72 3.70 14.24
C ARG A 114 4.70 4.67 13.59
N ARG A 115 4.21 5.66 12.83
CA ARG A 115 5.05 6.70 12.23
C ARG A 115 5.72 7.55 13.29
N GLU A 116 5.00 7.88 14.37
CA GLU A 116 5.56 8.61 15.49
C GLU A 116 6.65 7.82 16.21
N ALA A 117 6.41 6.54 16.51
CA ALA A 117 7.42 5.66 17.10
C ALA A 117 8.70 5.56 16.25
N VAL A 118 8.57 5.45 14.92
CA VAL A 118 9.70 5.46 13.99
C VAL A 118 10.44 6.81 14.04
N ARG A 119 9.72 7.94 14.04
CA ARG A 119 10.34 9.27 14.15
C ARG A 119 11.07 9.46 15.48
N ASN A 120 10.49 9.01 16.59
CA ASN A 120 11.10 9.13 17.92
C ASN A 120 12.37 8.29 18.00
N LYS A 121 12.35 7.06 17.46
CA LYS A 121 13.53 6.21 17.36
C LYS A 121 14.63 6.85 16.50
N GLN A 122 14.27 7.45 15.37
CA GLN A 122 15.23 8.15 14.52
C GLN A 122 15.89 9.32 15.25
N ARG A 123 15.10 10.16 15.93
CA ARG A 123 15.61 11.28 16.73
C ARG A 123 16.59 10.83 17.81
N GLN A 124 16.32 9.69 18.44
CA GLN A 124 17.23 9.10 19.43
C GLN A 124 18.57 8.71 18.77
N MET A 125 18.54 8.01 17.63
CA MET A 125 19.75 7.66 16.88
C MET A 125 20.53 8.88 16.42
N ASP A 126 19.84 9.91 15.92
CA ASP A 126 20.48 11.17 15.49
C ASP A 126 21.14 11.90 16.67
N THR A 127 20.50 11.86 17.85
CA THR A 127 21.06 12.43 19.08
C THR A 127 22.29 11.65 19.54
N ASP A 128 22.25 10.32 19.46
CA ASP A 128 23.36 9.44 19.83
C ASP A 128 24.56 9.67 18.90
N ASP A 129 24.34 9.74 17.57
CA ASP A 129 25.38 10.05 16.57
C ASP A 129 26.03 11.42 16.83
N ALA A 130 25.21 12.45 17.10
CA ALA A 130 25.70 13.78 17.47
C ALA A 130 26.49 13.78 18.79
N SER A 131 26.31 12.80 19.67
CA SER A 131 27.07 12.68 20.93
C SER A 131 28.51 12.25 20.68
N TRP A 132 28.75 11.30 19.77
CA TRP A 132 30.10 10.78 19.46
C TRP A 132 31.01 11.84 18.82
N GLY A 133 30.45 12.89 18.20
CA GLY A 133 31.19 14.01 17.61
C GLY A 133 31.55 15.16 18.55
N ARG A 134 31.12 15.11 19.83
CA ARG A 134 31.40 16.18 20.82
C ARG A 134 32.54 15.84 21.80
N GLU A 135 33.13 14.66 21.71
CA GLU A 135 34.21 14.20 22.61
C GLU A 135 35.63 14.45 22.07
N TRP A 136 35.77 15.28 21.02
CA TRP A 136 37.02 15.54 20.28
C TRP A 136 37.32 17.04 20.31
#